data_AF-A0A7W7MGN0-F1
#
_entry.id   AF-A0A7W7MGN0-F1
#
_cell.length_a   1.000
_cell.length_b   1.000
_cell.length_c   1.000
_cell.angle_alpha   90.00
_cell.angle_beta   90.00
_cell.angle_gamma   90.00
#
_symmetry.space_group_name_H-M   'P 1'
#
loop_
_entity.id
_entity.type
_entity.pdbx_description
1 polymer ?
#
loop_
_entity_poly.entity_id
_entity_poly.type
_entity_poly.pdbx_seq_one_letter_code
_entity_poly.pdbx_strand_id
1 'polypeptide(L)'
;MDVERGDSFELSWDDDRILAALTGASMDGLELAAEHLLQVSSALAPLEEGDLERSGEVSTDADEQAAAVSYDRPYAARQHEELTWRHDAGRQAKYLEEPMSTERDTMLALLAGPLRDTIGD
;
A
#
# COMPACT_ATOMS: atom_id res chain seq x y z
N MET A 1 23.11 -30.36 49.56
CA MET A 1 22.72 -30.78 48.19
C MET A 1 21.52 -29.91 47.89
N ASP A 2 21.82 -28.71 47.46
CA ASP A 2 20.89 -27.59 47.39
C ASP A 2 20.37 -27.53 45.97
N VAL A 3 19.06 -27.72 45.83
CA VAL A 3 18.38 -27.71 44.54
C VAL A 3 18.01 -26.24 44.26
N GLU A 4 18.74 -25.63 43.34
CA GLU A 4 18.44 -24.32 42.75
C GLU A 4 17.00 -24.33 42.23
N ARG A 5 16.16 -23.40 42.71
CA ARG A 5 14.82 -23.15 42.17
C ARG A 5 14.99 -22.52 40.79
N GLY A 6 14.60 -23.22 39.73
CA GLY A 6 14.49 -22.63 38.40
C GLY A 6 13.42 -21.54 38.40
N ASP A 7 13.74 -20.39 37.82
CA ASP A 7 12.79 -19.31 37.59
C ASP A 7 11.61 -19.82 36.75
N SER A 8 10.40 -19.65 37.28
CA SER A 8 9.16 -19.94 36.55
C SER A 8 8.76 -18.71 35.74
N PHE A 9 8.62 -18.87 34.42
CA PHE A 9 8.03 -17.86 33.55
C PHE A 9 6.54 -18.14 33.37
N GLU A 10 5.72 -17.11 33.47
CA GLU A 10 4.30 -17.14 33.15
C GLU A 10 4.08 -16.41 31.82
N LEU A 11 3.51 -17.12 30.84
CA LEU A 11 3.14 -16.57 29.54
C LEU A 11 1.62 -16.33 29.53
N SER A 12 1.20 -15.07 29.41
CA SER A 12 -0.19 -14.71 29.14
C SER A 12 -0.40 -14.47 27.65
N TRP A 13 -1.37 -15.17 27.05
CA TRP A 13 -1.72 -15.06 25.63
C TRP A 13 -3.14 -14.51 25.49
N ASP A 14 -3.29 -13.45 24.68
CA ASP A 14 -4.55 -12.76 24.44
C ASP A 14 -4.81 -12.74 22.92
N ASP A 15 -5.53 -13.76 22.45
CA ASP A 15 -5.83 -13.97 21.03
C ASP A 15 -6.50 -12.75 20.40
N ASP A 16 -7.53 -12.20 21.04
CA ASP A 16 -8.34 -11.12 20.50
C ASP A 16 -7.49 -9.85 20.33
N ARG A 17 -6.63 -9.56 21.30
CA ARG A 17 -5.70 -8.43 21.22
C ARG A 17 -4.68 -8.61 20.11
N ILE A 18 -4.13 -9.81 19.95
CA ILE A 18 -3.13 -10.10 18.92
C ILE A 18 -3.75 -10.00 17.52
N LEU A 19 -4.94 -10.58 17.33
CA LEU A 19 -5.66 -10.50 16.06
C LEU A 19 -6.03 -9.05 15.72
N ALA A 20 -6.51 -8.27 16.69
CA ALA A 20 -6.79 -6.85 16.47
C ALA A 20 -5.54 -6.06 16.06
N ALA A 21 -4.40 -6.32 16.70
CA ALA A 21 -3.13 -5.67 16.34
C ALA A 21 -2.67 -6.06 14.93
N LEU A 22 -2.75 -7.34 14.55
CA LEU A 22 -2.37 -7.81 13.22
C LEU A 22 -3.29 -7.24 12.12
N THR A 23 -4.59 -7.15 12.37
CA THR A 23 -5.54 -6.53 11.43
C THR A 23 -5.27 -5.04 11.25
N GLY A 24 -4.97 -4.32 12.33
CA GLY A 24 -4.56 -2.91 12.26
C GLY A 24 -3.27 -2.73 11.45
N ALA A 25 -2.24 -3.49 11.77
CA ALA A 25 -0.96 -3.46 11.06
C ALA A 25 -1.09 -3.84 9.58
N SER A 26 -1.98 -4.79 9.25
CA SER A 26 -2.29 -5.14 7.87
C SER A 26 -2.86 -3.95 7.09
N MET A 27 -3.78 -3.19 7.70
CA MET A 27 -4.33 -1.97 7.09
C MET A 27 -3.28 -0.88 6.90
N ASP A 28 -2.46 -0.62 7.93
CA ASP A 28 -1.37 0.35 7.83
C ASP A 28 -0.41 -0.01 6.68
N GLY A 29 -0.12 -1.31 6.52
CA GLY A 29 0.70 -1.81 5.42
C GLY A 29 0.07 -1.64 4.05
N LEU A 30 -1.25 -1.89 3.93
CA LEU A 30 -2.01 -1.68 2.70
C LEU A 30 -2.04 -0.21 2.28
N GLU A 31 -2.23 0.69 3.24
CA GLU A 31 -2.21 2.14 3.01
C GLU A 31 -0.82 2.58 2.51
N LEU A 32 0.27 2.19 3.18
CA LEU A 32 1.63 2.50 2.74
C LEU A 32 1.95 1.98 1.33
N ALA A 33 1.51 0.77 0.99
CA ALA A 33 1.66 0.22 -0.35
C ALA A 33 0.86 1.02 -1.40
N ALA A 34 -0.36 1.43 -1.07
CA ALA A 34 -1.19 2.24 -1.94
C ALA A 34 -0.66 3.67 -2.12
N GLU A 35 -0.11 4.28 -1.06
CA GLU A 35 0.57 5.58 -1.14
C GLU A 35 1.79 5.53 -2.06
N HIS A 36 2.60 4.46 -1.97
CA HIS A 36 3.71 4.23 -2.90
C HIS A 36 3.22 4.10 -4.35
N LEU A 37 2.17 3.31 -4.57
CA LEU A 37 1.56 3.20 -5.90
C LEU A 37 1.05 4.55 -6.42
N LEU A 38 0.38 5.33 -5.58
CA LEU A 38 -0.08 6.67 -5.92
C LEU A 38 1.11 7.56 -6.32
N GLN A 39 2.19 7.57 -5.52
CA GLN A 39 3.37 8.37 -5.80
C GLN A 39 3.98 8.05 -7.18
N VAL A 40 4.22 6.76 -7.46
CA VAL A 40 4.85 6.35 -8.72
C VAL A 40 3.88 6.56 -9.90
N SER A 41 2.60 6.25 -9.73
CA SER A 41 1.59 6.47 -10.77
C SER A 41 1.42 7.94 -11.11
N SER A 42 1.43 8.84 -10.13
CA SER A 42 1.32 10.30 -10.34
C SER A 42 2.54 10.86 -11.09
N ALA A 43 3.71 10.25 -10.93
CA ALA A 43 4.91 10.61 -11.71
C ALA A 43 4.81 10.21 -13.19
N LEU A 44 4.02 9.19 -13.52
CA LEU A 44 3.77 8.73 -14.89
C LEU A 44 2.51 9.34 -15.51
N ALA A 45 1.54 9.75 -14.70
CA ALA A 45 0.27 10.30 -15.15
C ALA A 45 0.50 11.55 -16.03
N PRO A 46 -0.22 11.71 -17.16
CA PRO A 46 -0.07 12.86 -18.04
C PRO A 46 -0.25 14.21 -17.33
N LEU A 47 0.69 15.14 -17.59
CA LEU A 47 0.86 16.39 -16.82
C LEU A 47 0.19 17.62 -17.45
N GLU A 48 -0.38 17.52 -18.66
CA GLU A 48 -0.89 18.62 -19.50
C GLU A 48 -1.28 19.91 -18.72
N GLU A 49 -2.36 19.87 -17.94
CA GLU A 49 -2.75 20.94 -16.99
C GLU A 49 -2.50 20.54 -15.51
N GLY A 50 -2.00 19.32 -15.28
CA GLY A 50 -1.76 18.70 -13.98
C GLY A 50 -3.03 18.29 -13.23
N ASP A 51 -4.20 18.45 -13.85
CA ASP A 51 -5.49 18.17 -13.23
C ASP A 51 -5.68 16.68 -12.91
N LEU A 52 -5.22 15.80 -13.79
CA LEU A 52 -5.25 14.36 -13.56
C LEU A 52 -4.32 13.98 -12.41
N GLU A 53 -3.06 14.40 -12.45
CA GLU A 53 -2.09 14.10 -11.38
C GLU A 53 -2.59 14.54 -10.00
N ARG A 54 -3.13 15.77 -9.90
CA ARG A 54 -3.70 16.29 -8.65
C ARG A 54 -4.99 15.60 -8.18
N SER A 55 -5.61 14.76 -9.02
CA SER A 55 -6.80 13.99 -8.66
C SER A 55 -6.52 12.63 -8.04
N GLY A 56 -5.24 12.23 -7.99
CA GLY A 56 -4.86 10.94 -7.45
C GLY A 56 -5.20 10.84 -5.96
N GLU A 57 -5.87 9.76 -5.56
CA GLU A 57 -6.30 9.52 -4.17
C GLU A 57 -6.08 8.06 -3.77
N VAL A 58 -5.66 7.84 -2.52
CA VAL A 58 -5.72 6.55 -1.83
C VAL A 58 -7.01 6.49 -1.03
N SER A 59 -7.76 5.39 -1.18
CA SER A 59 -8.89 5.07 -0.32
C SER A 59 -8.69 3.70 0.32
N THR A 60 -9.20 3.54 1.53
CA THR A 60 -9.08 2.31 2.32
C THR A 60 -10.46 1.80 2.73
N ASP A 61 -10.61 0.48 2.74
CA ASP A 61 -11.76 -0.23 3.30
C ASP A 61 -11.26 -1.21 4.37
N ALA A 62 -11.50 -0.86 5.63
CA ALA A 62 -11.06 -1.68 6.76
C ALA A 62 -11.87 -2.97 6.90
N ASP A 63 -13.13 -2.99 6.46
CA ASP A 63 -13.99 -4.17 6.53
C ASP A 63 -13.56 -5.20 5.47
N GLU A 64 -13.15 -4.74 4.28
CA GLU A 64 -12.64 -5.59 3.21
C GLU A 64 -11.12 -5.86 3.29
N GLN A 65 -10.41 -5.20 4.21
CA GLN A 65 -8.94 -5.23 4.28
C GLN A 65 -8.31 -4.86 2.93
N ALA A 66 -8.73 -3.72 2.39
CA ALA A 66 -8.36 -3.28 1.06
C ALA A 66 -7.92 -1.82 1.03
N ALA A 67 -7.03 -1.50 0.10
CA ALA A 67 -6.69 -0.14 -0.29
C ALA A 67 -6.73 -0.03 -1.82
N ALA A 68 -7.13 1.13 -2.33
CA ALA A 68 -7.24 1.41 -3.76
C ALA A 68 -6.61 2.76 -4.10
N VAL A 69 -6.07 2.86 -5.31
CA VAL A 69 -5.60 4.12 -5.89
C VAL A 69 -6.51 4.49 -7.04
N SER A 70 -7.01 5.73 -7.04
CA SER A 70 -7.97 6.22 -8.04
C SER A 70 -7.63 7.61 -8.54
N TYR A 71 -8.24 7.99 -9.66
CA TYR A 71 -8.09 9.30 -10.32
C TYR A 71 -9.48 9.78 -10.75
N ASP A 72 -9.87 11.00 -10.38
CA ASP A 72 -11.27 11.46 -10.41
C ASP A 72 -11.72 12.19 -11.69
N ARG A 73 -10.83 12.33 -12.68
CA ARG A 73 -11.15 13.09 -13.89
C ARG A 73 -12.00 12.27 -14.86
N PRO A 74 -12.98 12.89 -15.55
CA PRO A 74 -13.87 12.18 -16.48
C PRO A 74 -13.11 11.53 -17.66
N TYR A 75 -11.92 12.04 -17.97
CA TYR A 75 -11.04 11.49 -19.00
C TYR A 75 -9.99 10.50 -18.46
N ALA A 76 -9.89 10.28 -17.15
CA ALA A 76 -8.83 9.47 -16.53
C ALA A 76 -8.77 8.04 -17.11
N ALA A 77 -9.91 7.34 -17.17
CA ALA A 77 -9.97 5.99 -17.72
C ALA A 77 -9.53 5.96 -19.20
N ARG A 78 -9.94 6.94 -20.00
CA ARG A 78 -9.52 7.00 -21.40
C ARG A 78 -8.03 7.33 -21.53
N GLN A 79 -7.53 8.27 -20.74
CA GLN A 79 -6.11 8.62 -20.70
C GLN A 79 -5.25 7.41 -20.28
N HIS A 80 -5.77 6.58 -19.38
CA HIS A 80 -5.10 5.37 -18.91
C HIS A 80 -5.02 4.29 -19.99
N GLU A 81 -6.04 4.16 -20.83
CA GLU A 81 -6.16 3.05 -21.80
C GLU A 81 -5.70 3.42 -23.23
N GLU A 82 -5.69 4.70 -23.60
CA GLU A 82 -5.46 5.13 -24.98
C GLU A 82 -3.96 5.17 -25.35
N LEU A 83 -3.44 4.05 -25.81
CA LEU A 83 -2.03 3.88 -26.18
C LEU A 83 -1.59 4.68 -27.42
N THR A 84 -2.53 5.26 -28.19
CA THR A 84 -2.19 6.05 -29.39
C THR A 84 -1.94 7.53 -29.10
N TRP A 85 -2.24 7.99 -27.89
CA TRP A 85 -2.00 9.37 -27.47
C TRP A 85 -0.50 9.61 -27.22
N ARG A 86 -0.07 10.85 -27.53
CA ARG A 86 1.31 11.29 -27.29
C ARG A 86 1.33 12.09 -26.00
N HIS A 87 2.08 11.60 -25.02
CA HIS A 87 2.30 12.28 -23.75
C HIS A 87 3.68 12.95 -23.73
N ASP A 88 3.86 13.87 -22.78
CA ASP A 88 5.15 14.50 -22.53
C ASP A 88 6.21 13.48 -22.08
N ALA A 89 7.49 13.87 -22.15
CA ALA A 89 8.59 13.00 -21.76
C ALA A 89 8.45 12.47 -20.33
N GLY A 90 8.55 11.15 -20.17
CA GLY A 90 8.38 10.46 -18.87
C GLY A 90 6.93 10.27 -18.44
N ARG A 91 5.95 10.70 -19.25
CA ARG A 91 4.52 10.49 -19.02
C ARG A 91 3.97 9.44 -19.97
N GLN A 92 2.91 8.74 -19.55
CA GLN A 92 2.38 7.62 -20.32
C GLN A 92 0.92 7.27 -19.98
N ALA A 93 0.29 6.52 -20.90
CA ALA A 93 -0.85 5.68 -20.58
C ALA A 93 -0.42 4.55 -19.61
N LYS A 94 -1.37 3.76 -19.11
CA LYS A 94 -1.08 2.66 -18.18
C LYS A 94 -0.32 3.07 -16.92
N TYR A 95 -0.49 4.32 -16.49
CA TYR A 95 0.18 4.90 -15.33
C TYR A 95 -0.18 4.26 -13.98
N LEU A 96 -1.28 3.51 -13.88
CA LEU A 96 -1.58 2.63 -12.72
C LEU A 96 -1.06 1.20 -12.90
N GLU A 97 -1.22 0.62 -14.09
CA GLU A 97 -0.92 -0.79 -14.38
C GLU A 97 0.59 -1.05 -14.38
N GLU A 98 1.38 -0.16 -14.98
CA GLU A 98 2.83 -0.33 -15.03
C GLU A 98 3.45 -0.27 -13.62
N PRO A 99 3.22 0.76 -12.78
CA PRO A 99 3.70 0.76 -11.40
C PRO A 99 3.18 -0.40 -10.57
N MET A 100 1.92 -0.82 -10.77
CA MET A 100 1.38 -1.99 -10.08
C MET A 100 2.21 -3.25 -10.35
N SER A 101 2.77 -3.37 -11.56
CA SER A 101 3.65 -4.48 -11.93
C SER A 101 5.11 -4.25 -11.54
N THR A 102 5.66 -3.06 -11.78
CA THR A 102 7.10 -2.78 -11.62
C THR A 102 7.48 -2.58 -10.15
N GLU A 103 6.57 -2.05 -9.33
CA GLU A 103 6.78 -1.76 -7.91
C GLU A 103 6.21 -2.84 -6.98
N ARG A 104 5.78 -3.99 -7.53
CA ARG A 104 5.15 -5.07 -6.76
C ARG A 104 5.96 -5.48 -5.53
N ASP A 105 7.26 -5.69 -5.68
CA ASP A 105 8.10 -6.16 -4.59
C ASP A 105 8.33 -5.07 -3.53
N THR A 106 8.44 -3.80 -3.95
CA THR A 106 8.49 -2.64 -3.05
C THR A 106 7.21 -2.53 -2.23
N MET A 107 6.05 -2.61 -2.88
CA MET A 107 4.74 -2.56 -2.22
C MET A 107 4.56 -3.73 -1.25
N LEU A 108 4.96 -4.94 -1.61
CA LEU A 108 4.91 -6.09 -0.71
C LEU A 108 5.83 -5.91 0.50
N ALA A 109 6.98 -5.28 0.33
CA ALA A 109 7.89 -4.97 1.43
C ALA A 109 7.30 -3.90 2.37
N LEU A 110 6.68 -2.86 1.83
CA LEU A 110 5.99 -1.82 2.60
C LEU A 110 4.82 -2.40 3.39
N LEU A 111 4.00 -3.23 2.74
CA LEU A 111 2.89 -3.94 3.39
C LEU A 111 3.35 -4.80 4.56
N ALA A 112 4.46 -5.52 4.37
CA ALA A 112 5.01 -6.40 5.41
C ALA A 112 5.66 -5.65 6.59
N GLY A 113 6.02 -4.37 6.43
CA GLY A 113 6.73 -3.58 7.45
C GLY A 113 5.96 -3.52 8.78
N PRO A 114 4.74 -2.95 8.80
CA PRO A 114 3.95 -2.84 10.04
C PRO A 114 3.66 -4.20 10.71
N LEU A 115 3.50 -5.27 9.92
CA LEU A 115 3.31 -6.62 10.43
C LEU A 115 4.55 -7.13 11.18
N ARG A 116 5.75 -6.92 10.63
CA ARG A 116 7.01 -7.29 11.28
C ARG A 116 7.23 -6.52 12.57
N ASP A 117 6.97 -5.20 12.53
CA ASP A 117 7.07 -4.34 13.72
C ASP A 117 6.13 -4.81 14.84
N THR A 118 4.94 -5.29 14.48
CA THR A 118 3.96 -5.84 15.42
C THR A 118 4.40 -7.17 16.03
N ILE A 119 5.09 -8.01 15.26
CA ILE A 119 5.56 -9.34 15.68
C ILE A 119 6.93 -9.27 16.39
N GLY A 120 7.67 -8.18 16.22
CA GLY A 120 8.95 -7.91 16.87
C GLY A 120 10.17 -8.51 16.15
N ASP A 121 10.11 -8.60 14.81
CA ASP A 121 11.17 -9.15 13.95
C ASP A 121 12.14 -8.07 13.43
#